data_AF-A0A016W747-F1
#
_entry.id   AF-A0A016W747-F1
#
_cell.length_a   1.000
_cell.length_b   1.000
_cell.length_c   1.000
_cell.angle_alpha   90.00
_cell.angle_beta   90.00
_cell.angle_gamma   90.00
#
_symmetry.space_group_name_H-M   'P 1'
#
loop_
_entity.id
_entity.type
_entity.pdbx_description
1 polymer ?
#
loop_
_entity_poly.entity_id
_entity_poly.type
_entity_poly.pdbx_seq_one_letter_code
_entity_poly.pdbx_strand_id
1 'polypeptide(L)'
;KALRSSLIKHVGRQKSPGRKTVSFSSKSNDKKISNVSDCWHFMQTGSEFVKLRGSNRHFRRFFSLDADLSHIRWTPTNKKPHKAR
;
A
#
# COMPACT_ATOMS: atom_id res chain seq x y z
N LYS A 1 22.81 6.98 -6.20
CA LYS A 1 22.45 6.09 -7.34
C LYS A 1 21.00 6.38 -7.73
N ALA A 2 20.76 7.01 -8.87
CA ALA A 2 19.42 7.41 -9.30
C ALA A 2 18.62 6.19 -9.78
N LEU A 3 17.45 5.94 -9.16
CA LEU A 3 16.53 4.90 -9.61
C LEU A 3 15.80 5.39 -10.86
N ARG A 4 16.06 4.67 -11.95
CA ARG A 4 15.52 4.89 -13.29
C ARG A 4 14.01 4.64 -13.26
N SER A 5 13.21 5.70 -13.15
CA SER A 5 11.79 5.62 -13.50
C SER A 5 11.69 5.32 -15.00
N SER A 6 10.68 4.55 -15.39
CA SER A 6 10.41 4.11 -16.76
C SER A 6 10.11 5.29 -17.69
N LEU A 7 11.16 6.01 -18.09
CA LEU A 7 11.08 7.06 -19.10
C LEU A 7 11.09 6.37 -20.47
N ILE A 8 9.90 6.15 -21.04
CA ILE A 8 9.77 5.87 -22.47
C ILE A 8 10.31 7.12 -23.19
N LYS A 9 11.54 7.03 -23.69
CA LYS A 9 12.15 8.08 -24.52
C LYS A 9 11.42 8.09 -25.86
N HIS A 10 10.39 8.91 -25.99
CA HIS A 10 9.90 9.32 -27.30
C HIS A 10 10.93 10.28 -27.91
N VAL A 11 11.94 9.73 -28.58
CA VAL A 11 12.88 10.51 -29.38
C VAL A 11 12.12 10.98 -30.63
N GLY A 12 11.86 12.29 -30.74
CA GLY A 12 11.38 12.90 -31.99
C GLY A 12 9.96 13.47 -32.03
N ARG A 13 9.15 13.36 -30.97
CA ARG A 13 7.82 14.01 -30.96
C ARG A 13 7.92 15.40 -30.34
N GLN A 14 7.87 16.44 -31.18
CA GLN A 14 7.70 17.84 -30.77
C GLN A 14 6.59 17.88 -29.70
N LYS A 15 6.93 18.33 -28.48
CA LYS A 15 5.97 18.40 -27.38
C LYS A 15 4.89 19.39 -27.77
N SER A 16 3.68 18.92 -28.08
CA SER A 16 2.53 19.79 -28.28
C SER A 16 2.33 20.63 -27.00
N PRO A 17 2.19 21.97 -27.09
CA PRO A 17 1.83 22.78 -25.93
C PRO A 17 0.47 22.27 -25.41
N GLY A 18 0.46 21.73 -24.18
CA GLY A 18 -0.74 21.10 -23.59
C GLY A 18 -0.66 19.59 -23.34
N ARG A 19 0.50 18.93 -23.52
CA ARG A 19 0.65 17.52 -23.13
C ARG A 19 0.43 17.33 -21.63
N LYS A 20 -0.74 16.81 -21.25
CA LYS A 20 -1.06 16.40 -19.87
C LYS A 20 -0.10 15.28 -19.47
N THR A 21 0.63 15.49 -18.39
CA THR A 21 1.47 14.45 -17.78
C THR A 21 0.87 14.09 -16.43
N VAL A 22 0.90 12.80 -16.10
CA VAL A 22 0.51 12.32 -14.78
C VAL A 22 1.79 12.22 -13.96
N SER A 23 1.88 12.99 -12.88
CA SER A 23 2.92 12.83 -11.87
C SER A 23 2.36 12.01 -10.70
N PHE A 24 3.07 10.94 -10.35
CA PHE A 24 2.80 10.22 -9.12
C PHE A 24 3.67 10.83 -8.02
N SER A 25 3.06 11.58 -7.11
CA SER A 25 3.71 11.97 -5.86
C SER A 25 3.40 10.90 -4.80
N SER A 26 4.40 10.11 -4.44
CA SER A 26 4.34 9.38 -3.17
C SER A 26 4.46 10.41 -2.04
N LYS A 27 3.55 10.37 -1.06
CA LYS A 27 3.62 11.28 0.09
C LYS A 27 4.91 10.94 0.85
N SER A 28 5.74 11.94 1.16
CA SER A 28 7.04 11.72 1.83
C SER A 28 6.93 11.08 3.22
N ASN A 29 5.74 11.02 3.79
CA ASN A 29 5.45 10.45 5.11
C ASN A 29 5.11 8.96 5.09
N ASP A 30 5.16 8.30 3.93
CA ASP A 30 5.04 6.84 3.89
C ASP A 30 6.27 6.23 4.57
N LYS A 31 6.06 5.54 5.70
CA LYS A 31 7.13 4.85 6.44
C LYS A 31 7.82 3.88 5.47
N LYS A 32 9.04 4.21 5.06
CA LYS A 32 9.80 3.43 4.08
C LYS A 32 10.32 2.17 4.75
N ILE A 33 9.78 1.02 4.38
CA ILE A 33 10.31 -0.29 4.77
C ILE A 33 11.60 -0.51 3.99
N SER A 34 12.75 -0.51 4.67
CA SER A 34 14.08 -0.57 4.04
C SER A 34 14.78 -1.90 4.25
N ASN A 35 14.39 -2.64 5.27
CA ASN A 35 14.95 -3.94 5.62
C ASN A 35 13.86 -4.84 6.26
N VAL A 36 14.24 -6.07 6.60
CA VAL A 36 13.29 -7.04 7.13
C VAL A 36 12.81 -6.68 8.54
N SER A 37 13.68 -6.09 9.37
CA SER A 37 13.33 -5.54 10.68
C SER A 37 12.23 -4.50 10.61
N ASP A 38 12.37 -3.54 9.69
CA ASP A 38 11.34 -2.52 9.45
C ASP A 38 10.02 -3.16 9.02
N CYS A 39 10.07 -4.25 8.26
CA CYS A 39 8.89 -4.95 7.78
C CYS A 39 8.16 -5.63 8.94
N TRP A 40 8.86 -6.38 9.80
CA TRP A 40 8.26 -6.99 10.99
C TRP A 40 7.66 -5.93 11.90
N HIS A 41 8.39 -4.85 12.17
CA HIS A 41 7.91 -3.76 13.01
C HIS A 41 6.66 -3.08 12.43
N PHE A 42 6.63 -2.86 11.11
CA PHE A 42 5.47 -2.31 10.41
C PHE A 42 4.25 -3.24 10.53
N MET A 43 4.45 -4.54 10.30
CA MET A 43 3.38 -5.53 10.41
C MET A 43 2.87 -5.68 11.86
N GLN A 44 3.74 -5.58 12.86
CA GLN A 44 3.38 -5.64 14.28
C GLN A 44 2.66 -4.38 14.77
N THR A 45 3.08 -3.18 14.32
CA THR A 45 2.36 -1.92 14.55
C THR A 45 0.94 -1.98 14.00
N GLY A 46 0.79 -2.73 12.90
CA GLY A 46 -0.47 -2.97 12.23
C GLY A 46 -0.78 -1.92 11.17
N SER A 47 -1.57 -2.34 10.19
CA SER A 47 -1.91 -1.52 9.02
C SER A 47 -3.27 -1.90 8.45
N GLU A 48 -3.90 -0.93 7.79
CA GLU A 48 -5.18 -1.15 7.14
C GLU A 48 -5.00 -1.74 5.74
N PHE A 49 -5.70 -2.83 5.47
CA PHE A 49 -5.77 -3.45 4.15
C PHE A 49 -7.21 -3.73 3.75
N VAL A 50 -7.41 -4.00 2.46
CA VAL A 50 -8.69 -4.45 1.92
C VAL A 50 -8.62 -5.93 1.62
N LYS A 51 -9.37 -6.73 2.39
CA LYS A 51 -9.57 -8.15 2.12
C LYS A 51 -10.60 -8.33 1.00
N LEU A 52 -10.16 -8.88 -0.13
CA LEU A 52 -11.01 -9.16 -1.29
C LEU A 52 -11.60 -10.57 -1.16
N ARG A 53 -12.91 -10.74 -1.43
CA ARG A 53 -13.60 -12.05 -1.41
C ARG A 53 -14.51 -12.22 -2.63
N GLY A 54 -14.01 -12.86 -3.68
CA GLY A 54 -14.70 -12.94 -4.96
C GLY A 54 -14.78 -11.58 -5.66
N SER A 55 -15.57 -11.47 -6.73
CA SER A 55 -15.48 -10.33 -7.66
C SER A 55 -15.81 -8.95 -7.07
N ASN A 56 -16.66 -8.85 -6.03
CA ASN A 56 -17.20 -7.55 -5.59
C ASN A 56 -17.18 -7.31 -4.07
N ARG A 57 -16.72 -8.28 -3.26
CA ARG A 57 -16.74 -8.10 -1.80
C ARG A 57 -15.39 -7.60 -1.32
N HIS A 58 -15.36 -6.36 -0.87
CA HIS A 58 -14.17 -5.70 -0.34
C HIS A 58 -14.41 -5.36 1.12
N PHE A 59 -13.50 -5.85 1.98
CA PHE A 59 -13.60 -5.66 3.42
C PHE A 59 -12.38 -4.93 3.92
N ARG A 60 -12.55 -3.66 4.32
CA ARG A 60 -11.48 -2.95 5.02
C ARG A 60 -11.29 -3.56 6.40
N ARG A 61 -10.05 -3.90 6.74
CA ARG A 61 -9.65 -4.56 7.99
C ARG A 61 -8.32 -3.98 8.46
N PHE A 62 -8.13 -3.93 9.77
CA PHE A 62 -6.83 -3.65 10.35
C PHE A 62 -6.15 -4.98 10.63
N PHE A 63 -4.92 -5.16 10.13
CA PHE A 63 -4.12 -6.37 10.31
C PHE A 63 -2.93 -6.06 11.19
N SER A 64 -2.58 -7.00 12.08
CA SER A 64 -1.39 -6.92 12.93
C SER A 64 -0.74 -8.30 13.03
N LEU A 65 0.59 -8.32 13.06
CA LEU A 65 1.39 -9.51 13.34
C LEU A 65 1.64 -9.60 14.85
N ASP A 66 1.55 -10.80 15.41
CA ASP A 66 1.85 -11.02 16.82
C ASP A 66 3.34 -10.78 17.15
N ALA A 67 3.64 -10.47 18.42
CA ALA A 67 4.99 -10.18 18.88
C ALA A 67 5.96 -11.36 18.67
N ASP A 68 5.45 -12.58 18.76
CA ASP A 68 6.17 -13.84 18.53
C ASP A 68 6.20 -14.27 17.05
N LEU A 69 5.66 -13.44 16.15
CA LEU A 69 5.60 -13.65 14.70
C LEU A 69 4.80 -14.89 14.28
N SER A 70 3.99 -15.47 15.17
CA SER A 70 3.29 -16.74 14.94
C SER A 70 2.03 -16.59 14.09
N HIS A 71 1.28 -15.50 14.27
CA HIS A 71 -0.02 -15.31 13.63
C HIS A 71 -0.24 -13.87 13.16
N ILE A 72 -0.94 -13.72 12.03
CA ILE A 72 -1.51 -12.45 11.62
C ILE A 72 -2.97 -12.40 12.06
N ARG A 73 -3.29 -11.42 12.90
CA ARG A 73 -4.65 -11.15 13.36
C ARG A 73 -5.27 -10.03 12.55
N TRP A 74 -6.60 -10.00 12.49
CA TRP A 74 -7.33 -8.90 11.88
C TRP A 74 -8.51 -8.48 12.73
N THR A 75 -8.81 -7.19 12.72
CA THR A 75 -10.01 -6.63 13.36
C THR A 75 -10.89 -5.91 12.33
N PRO A 76 -12.21 -5.99 12.47
CA PRO A 76 -13.12 -5.22 11.62
C PRO A 76 -12.97 -3.73 11.89
N THR A 77 -12.94 -2.92 10.84
CA THR A 77 -12.87 -1.45 10.97
C THR A 77 -14.23 -0.79 11.23
N ASN A 78 -15.32 -1.56 11.25
CA ASN A 78 -16.67 -1.02 11.45
C ASN A 78 -17.10 -1.14 12.92
N LYS A 79 -17.80 -0.12 13.43
CA LYS A 79 -18.34 0.01 14.79
C LYS A 79 -19.32 -1.11 15.22
N LYS A 80 -19.68 -2.06 14.34
CA LYS A 80 -20.53 -3.23 14.64
C LYS A 80 -19.74 -4.54 14.46
N PRO A 81 -18.83 -4.89 15.39
CA PRO A 81 -17.93 -6.03 15.23
C PRO A 81 -18.65 -7.37 15.13
N HIS A 82 -19.82 -7.54 15.78
CA HIS A 82 -20.61 -8.78 15.73
C HIS A 82 -21.08 -9.16 14.31
N LYS A 83 -21.12 -8.21 13.37
CA LYS A 83 -21.50 -8.46 11.97
C LYS A 83 -20.33 -8.88 11.09
N ALA A 84 -19.10 -8.84 11.62
CA ALA A 84 -17.90 -9.20 10.89
C ALA A 84 -17.47 -10.61 11.27
N ARG A 85 -18.07 -11.61 10.62
CA ARG A 85 -17.55 -12.98 10.55
C ARG A 85 -16.90 -13.23 9.20
#